data_AF-A0A4R6RSC8-F1
#
_entry.id   AF-A0A4R6RSC8-F1
#
_cell.length_a   1.000
_cell.length_b   1.000
_cell.length_c   1.000
_cell.angle_alpha   90.00
_cell.angle_beta   90.00
_cell.angle_gamma   90.00
#
_symmetry.space_group_name_H-M   'P 1'
#
loop_
_entity.id
_entity.type
_entity.pdbx_description
1 polymer ?
#
loop_
_entity_poly.entity_id
_entity_poly.type
_entity_poly.pdbx_seq_one_letter_code
_entity_poly.pdbx_strand_id
1 'polypeptide(L)'
;MDAMWTSLIAVAGTIAGTNLGAWWNARNARAERNDRRLGEQRNQLLSALADLVSALADHRRAMVVLGEIRLGGGTDQAVAAAVAATHDTRSAISAPLTRVRILEPGLAEHATRATQATYALRDTSEGAELQRLRQAAVDAVAELEKAAGQLWHAPATL
;
A
#
# COMPACT_ATOMS: atom_id res chain seq x y z
N MET A 1 -26.54 -64.89 -11.67
CA MET A 1 -26.07 -64.09 -10.52
C MET A 1 -25.15 -62.94 -10.95
N ASP A 2 -24.69 -62.91 -12.20
CA ASP A 2 -23.71 -61.93 -12.68
C ASP A 2 -24.30 -60.53 -12.95
N ALA A 3 -25.56 -60.46 -13.40
CA ALA A 3 -26.24 -59.19 -13.69
C ALA A 3 -26.42 -58.30 -12.44
N MET A 4 -26.66 -58.90 -11.27
CA MET A 4 -26.81 -58.16 -10.01
C MET A 4 -25.47 -57.55 -9.57
N TRP A 5 -24.37 -58.29 -9.75
CA TRP A 5 -23.02 -57.82 -9.46
C TRP A 5 -22.58 -56.69 -10.38
N THR A 6 -22.86 -56.78 -11.68
CA THR A 6 -22.54 -55.73 -12.65
C THR A 6 -23.21 -54.40 -12.32
N SER A 7 -24.51 -54.43 -11.97
CA SER A 7 -25.25 -53.23 -11.57
C SER A 7 -24.69 -52.60 -10.29
N LEU A 8 -24.29 -53.43 -9.32
CA LEU A 8 -23.74 -52.96 -8.05
C LEU A 8 -22.38 -52.29 -8.24
N ILE A 9 -21.53 -52.85 -9.10
CA ILE A 9 -20.24 -52.26 -9.47
C ILE A 9 -20.43 -50.94 -10.23
N ALA A 10 -21.41 -50.86 -11.13
CA ALA A 10 -21.69 -49.64 -11.88
C ALA A 10 -22.16 -48.47 -10.98
N VAL A 11 -23.04 -48.75 -10.02
CA VAL A 11 -23.49 -47.75 -9.03
C VAL A 11 -22.34 -47.34 -8.11
N ALA A 12 -21.55 -48.30 -7.62
CA ALA A 12 -20.38 -48.03 -6.79
C ALA A 12 -19.33 -47.18 -7.53
N GLY A 13 -19.07 -47.47 -8.82
CA GLY A 13 -18.17 -46.69 -9.66
C GLY A 13 -18.64 -45.25 -9.89
N THR A 14 -19.95 -45.05 -10.04
CA THR A 14 -20.54 -43.71 -10.22
C THR A 14 -20.50 -42.89 -8.93
N ILE A 15 -20.80 -43.52 -7.79
CA ILE A 15 -20.72 -42.87 -6.47
C ILE A 15 -19.26 -42.54 -6.12
N ALA A 16 -18.33 -43.45 -6.39
CA ALA A 16 -16.91 -43.21 -6.17
C ALA A 16 -16.38 -42.09 -7.09
N GLY A 17 -16.73 -42.09 -8.38
CA GLY A 17 -16.32 -41.08 -9.34
C GLY A 17 -16.86 -39.68 -9.04
N THR A 18 -18.13 -39.57 -8.64
CA THR A 18 -18.75 -38.28 -8.29
C THR A 18 -18.19 -37.70 -6.98
N ASN A 19 -17.93 -38.54 -5.96
CA ASN A 19 -17.34 -38.08 -4.70
C ASN A 19 -15.88 -37.65 -4.86
N LEU A 20 -15.06 -38.39 -5.62
CA LEU A 20 -13.67 -38.02 -5.89
C LEU A 20 -13.57 -36.75 -6.74
N GLY A 21 -14.43 -36.62 -7.77
CA GLY A 21 -14.52 -35.42 -8.60
C GLY A 21 -14.96 -34.18 -7.80
N ALA A 22 -15.98 -34.32 -6.94
CA ALA A 22 -16.44 -33.23 -6.08
C ALA A 22 -15.36 -32.78 -5.08
N TRP A 23 -14.61 -33.71 -4.50
CA TRP A 23 -13.52 -33.41 -3.59
C TRP A 23 -12.33 -32.72 -4.28
N TRP A 24 -11.94 -33.19 -5.47
CA TRP A 24 -10.88 -32.56 -6.27
C TRP A 24 -11.27 -31.15 -6.73
N ASN A 25 -12.51 -30.99 -7.21
CA ASN A 25 -13.06 -29.69 -7.60
C ASN A 25 -13.17 -28.74 -6.40
N ALA A 26 -13.56 -29.23 -5.22
CA ALA A 26 -13.60 -28.44 -4.00
C ALA A 26 -12.21 -27.98 -3.56
N ARG A 27 -11.17 -28.80 -3.73
CA ARG A 27 -9.77 -28.42 -3.46
C ARG A 27 -9.26 -27.39 -4.46
N ASN A 28 -9.46 -27.61 -5.76
CA ASN A 28 -9.04 -26.66 -6.79
C ASN A 28 -9.76 -25.32 -6.64
N ALA A 29 -11.06 -25.33 -6.37
CA ALA A 29 -11.82 -24.10 -6.11
C ALA A 29 -11.36 -23.39 -4.84
N ARG A 30 -10.83 -24.09 -3.82
CA ARG A 30 -10.23 -23.45 -2.63
C ARG A 30 -8.87 -22.84 -2.95
N ALA A 31 -8.01 -23.55 -3.68
CA ALA A 31 -6.71 -23.03 -4.12
C ALA A 31 -6.87 -21.78 -4.98
N GLU A 32 -7.75 -21.84 -5.99
CA GLU A 32 -8.01 -20.72 -6.90
C GLU A 32 -8.59 -19.50 -6.17
N ARG A 33 -9.49 -19.71 -5.20
CA ARG A 33 -10.00 -18.61 -4.36
C ARG A 33 -8.92 -18.00 -3.48
N ASN A 34 -7.97 -18.79 -2.98
CA ASN A 34 -6.88 -18.29 -2.17
C ASN A 34 -5.91 -17.45 -3.01
N ASP A 35 -5.54 -17.94 -4.19
CA ASP A 35 -4.64 -17.24 -5.11
C ASP A 35 -5.23 -15.91 -5.56
N ARG A 36 -6.54 -15.87 -5.87
CA ARG A 36 -7.24 -14.62 -6.20
C ARG A 36 -7.21 -13.62 -5.05
N ARG A 37 -7.49 -14.07 -3.82
CA ARG A 37 -7.45 -13.20 -2.62
C ARG A 37 -6.06 -12.62 -2.38
N LEU A 38 -5.01 -13.44 -2.51
CA LEU A 38 -3.62 -12.99 -2.36
C LEU A 38 -3.25 -11.97 -3.45
N GLY A 39 -3.69 -12.19 -4.69
CA GLY A 39 -3.50 -11.23 -5.78
C GLY A 39 -4.22 -9.91 -5.55
N GLU A 40 -5.48 -9.95 -5.10
CA GLU A 40 -6.28 -8.77 -4.76
C GLU A 40 -5.64 -7.97 -3.61
N GLN A 41 -5.21 -8.63 -2.55
CA GLN A 41 -4.52 -7.98 -1.41
C GLN A 41 -3.22 -7.30 -1.85
N ARG A 42 -2.41 -7.97 -2.67
CA ARG A 42 -1.18 -7.40 -3.24
C ARG A 42 -1.45 -6.16 -4.08
N ASN A 43 -2.46 -6.20 -4.95
CA ASN A 43 -2.83 -5.05 -5.76
C ASN A 43 -3.37 -3.89 -4.91
N GLN A 44 -4.17 -4.18 -3.87
CA GLN A 44 -4.66 -3.17 -2.93
C GLN A 44 -3.51 -2.49 -2.17
N LEU A 45 -2.50 -3.26 -1.76
CA LEU A 45 -1.30 -2.75 -1.11
C LEU A 45 -0.48 -1.86 -2.06
N LEU A 46 -0.23 -2.30 -3.30
CA LEU A 46 0.48 -1.51 -4.30
C LEU A 46 -0.23 -0.18 -4.58
N SER A 47 -1.56 -0.22 -4.75
CA SER A 47 -2.35 1.01 -4.93
C SER A 47 -2.23 1.92 -3.71
N ALA A 48 -2.39 1.39 -2.49
CA ALA A 48 -2.29 2.19 -1.27
C ALA A 48 -0.90 2.83 -1.09
N LEU A 49 0.16 2.10 -1.45
CA LEU A 49 1.53 2.58 -1.39
C LEU A 49 1.77 3.68 -2.43
N ALA A 50 1.33 3.48 -3.68
CA ALA A 50 1.43 4.49 -4.73
C ALA A 50 0.67 5.78 -4.36
N ASP A 51 -0.55 5.63 -3.85
CA ASP A 51 -1.36 6.76 -3.36
C ASP A 51 -0.62 7.51 -2.23
N LEU A 52 0.00 6.80 -1.29
CA LEU A 52 0.76 7.39 -0.19
C LEU A 52 1.99 8.15 -0.69
N VAL A 53 2.81 7.52 -1.55
CA VAL A 53 4.02 8.13 -2.09
C VAL A 53 3.68 9.40 -2.88
N SER A 54 2.62 9.36 -3.69
CA SER A 54 2.14 10.55 -4.43
C SER A 54 1.72 11.66 -3.47
N ALA A 55 0.88 11.33 -2.47
CA ALA A 55 0.40 12.32 -1.51
C ALA A 55 1.55 12.96 -0.69
N LEU A 56 2.57 12.19 -0.33
CA LEU A 56 3.78 12.70 0.34
C LEU A 56 4.59 13.62 -0.57
N ALA A 57 4.76 13.27 -1.86
CA ALA A 57 5.45 14.10 -2.83
C ALA A 57 4.73 15.44 -3.06
N ASP A 58 3.41 15.42 -3.17
CA ASP A 58 2.58 16.60 -3.34
C ASP A 58 2.61 17.51 -2.11
N HIS A 59 2.48 16.92 -0.91
CA HIS A 59 2.57 17.67 0.32
C HIS A 59 3.96 18.28 0.52
N ARG A 60 5.03 17.51 0.28
CA ARG A 60 6.42 18.02 0.32
C ARG A 60 6.60 19.21 -0.62
N ARG A 61 6.05 19.14 -1.84
CA ARG A 61 6.12 20.25 -2.81
C ARG A 61 5.39 21.49 -2.28
N ALA A 62 4.17 21.32 -1.76
CA ALA A 62 3.41 22.44 -1.18
C ALA A 62 4.15 23.08 0.00
N MET A 63 4.79 22.27 0.86
CA MET A 63 5.58 22.75 2.00
C MET A 63 6.83 23.51 1.57
N VAL A 64 7.55 23.04 0.54
CA VAL A 64 8.70 23.75 -0.02
C VAL A 64 8.29 25.10 -0.59
N VAL A 65 7.21 25.14 -1.39
CA VAL A 65 6.69 26.40 -1.95
C VAL A 65 6.31 27.38 -0.84
N LEU A 66 5.61 26.92 0.21
CA LEU A 66 5.29 27.74 1.37
C LEU A 66 6.55 28.28 2.07
N GLY A 67 7.56 27.42 2.25
CA GLY A 67 8.84 27.82 2.84
C GLY A 67 9.56 28.88 2.00
N GLU A 68 9.64 28.69 0.69
CA GLU A 68 10.26 29.64 -0.26
C GLU A 68 9.54 31.00 -0.26
N ILE A 69 8.20 31.01 -0.26
CA ILE A 69 7.40 32.25 -0.18
C ILE A 69 7.70 33.00 1.13
N ARG A 70 7.75 32.30 2.27
CA ARG A 70 8.05 32.91 3.57
C ARG A 70 9.46 33.49 3.62
N LEU A 71 10.45 32.73 3.16
CA LEU A 71 11.85 33.14 3.14
C LEU A 71 12.10 34.32 2.17
N GLY A 72 11.36 34.36 1.07
CA GLY A 72 11.41 35.44 0.09
C GLY A 72 10.63 36.69 0.48
N GLY A 73 10.00 36.73 1.66
CA GLY A 73 9.18 37.87 2.11
C GLY A 73 7.90 38.07 1.28
N GLY A 74 7.29 36.98 0.82
CA GLY A 74 6.05 37.02 0.04
C GLY A 74 4.89 37.68 0.79
N THR A 75 3.90 38.15 0.04
CA THR A 75 2.73 38.84 0.60
C THR A 75 1.88 37.92 1.47
N ASP A 76 1.13 38.50 2.41
CA ASP A 76 0.19 37.74 3.26
C ASP A 76 -0.81 36.92 2.43
N GLN A 77 -1.25 37.45 1.27
CA GLN A 77 -2.13 36.75 0.35
C GLN A 77 -1.44 35.52 -0.28
N ALA A 78 -0.16 35.63 -0.68
CA ALA A 78 0.60 34.52 -1.22
C ALA A 78 0.85 33.44 -0.15
N VAL A 79 1.17 33.85 1.08
CA VAL A 79 1.33 32.94 2.23
C VAL A 79 0.01 32.22 2.53
N ALA A 80 -1.12 32.93 2.59
CA ALA A 80 -2.42 32.34 2.85
C ALA A 80 -2.83 31.30 1.79
N ALA A 81 -2.60 31.61 0.51
CA ALA A 81 -2.86 30.68 -0.59
C ALA A 81 -1.99 29.42 -0.49
N ALA A 82 -0.70 29.58 -0.18
CA ALA A 82 0.20 28.45 0.01
C ALA A 82 -0.20 27.60 1.23
N VAL A 83 -0.60 28.22 2.35
CA VAL A 83 -1.11 27.51 3.54
C VAL A 83 -2.35 26.68 3.20
N ALA A 84 -3.31 27.24 2.44
CA ALA A 84 -4.49 26.49 2.00
C ALA A 84 -4.10 25.21 1.22
N ALA A 85 -3.16 25.32 0.28
CA ALA A 85 -2.65 24.17 -0.47
C ALA A 85 -1.97 23.11 0.43
N THR A 86 -1.31 23.52 1.52
CA THR A 86 -0.75 22.56 2.50
C THR A 86 -1.83 21.80 3.27
N HIS A 87 -2.99 22.43 3.54
CA HIS A 87 -4.11 21.77 4.22
C HIS A 87 -4.76 20.71 3.32
N ASP A 88 -4.98 21.04 2.05
CA ASP A 88 -5.56 20.12 1.07
C ASP A 88 -4.68 18.87 0.91
N THR A 89 -3.39 19.08 0.67
CA THR A 89 -2.41 17.99 0.49
C THR A 89 -2.22 17.15 1.77
N ARG A 90 -2.28 17.76 2.96
CA ARG A 90 -2.20 17.02 4.23
C ARG A 90 -3.38 16.06 4.42
N SER A 91 -4.58 16.47 4.05
CA SER A 91 -5.77 15.62 4.17
C SER A 91 -5.64 14.35 3.31
N ALA A 92 -5.03 14.47 2.13
CA ALA A 92 -4.83 13.39 1.17
C ALA A 92 -3.90 12.27 1.68
N ILE A 93 -3.01 12.54 2.65
CA ILE A 93 -2.07 11.54 3.20
C ILE A 93 -2.77 10.52 4.11
N SER A 94 -3.81 10.94 4.84
CA SER A 94 -4.34 10.17 5.97
C SER A 94 -4.93 8.82 5.57
N ALA A 95 -5.71 8.81 4.48
CA ALA A 95 -6.35 7.59 3.97
C ALA A 95 -5.34 6.55 3.46
N PRO A 96 -4.40 6.87 2.56
CA PRO A 96 -3.43 5.89 2.08
C PRO A 96 -2.45 5.44 3.17
N LEU A 97 -2.05 6.31 4.11
CA LEU A 97 -1.24 5.91 5.27
C LEU A 97 -1.95 4.85 6.12
N THR A 98 -3.25 5.05 6.37
CA THR A 98 -4.07 4.10 7.13
C THR A 98 -4.19 2.77 6.38
N ARG A 99 -4.41 2.80 5.06
CA ARG A 99 -4.49 1.59 4.23
C ARG A 99 -3.19 0.80 4.27
N VAL A 100 -2.03 1.44 4.10
CA VAL A 100 -0.71 0.76 4.17
C VAL A 100 -0.52 0.11 5.54
N ARG A 101 -0.81 0.82 6.64
CA ARG A 101 -0.65 0.28 8.00
C ARG A 101 -1.54 -0.91 8.32
N ILE A 102 -2.73 -0.96 7.71
CA ILE A 102 -3.70 -2.07 7.90
C ILE A 102 -3.34 -3.26 7.00
N LEU A 103 -3.04 -2.99 5.73
CA LEU A 103 -2.78 -4.04 4.74
C LEU A 103 -1.42 -4.71 4.94
N GLU A 104 -0.41 -3.95 5.39
CA GLU A 104 0.94 -4.45 5.58
C GLU A 104 1.62 -3.82 6.82
N PRO A 105 1.41 -4.40 8.00
CA PRO A 105 1.99 -3.90 9.24
C PRO A 105 3.52 -3.83 9.23
N GLY A 106 4.21 -4.67 8.44
CA GLY A 106 5.67 -4.64 8.29
C GLY A 106 6.20 -3.32 7.70
N LEU A 107 5.36 -2.58 6.96
CA LEU A 107 5.71 -1.27 6.40
C LEU A 107 5.27 -0.08 7.27
N ALA A 108 4.53 -0.33 8.35
CA ALA A 108 3.89 0.73 9.14
C ALA A 108 4.88 1.76 9.70
N GLU A 109 6.03 1.30 10.21
CA GLU A 109 7.07 2.19 10.74
C GLU A 109 7.67 3.04 9.62
N HIS A 110 7.98 2.43 8.48
CA HIS A 110 8.62 3.13 7.35
C HIS A 110 7.67 4.19 6.76
N ALA A 111 6.38 3.84 6.62
CA ALA A 111 5.34 4.76 6.17
C ALA A 111 5.15 5.94 7.15
N THR A 112 5.23 5.65 8.45
CA THR A 112 5.13 6.68 9.50
C THR A 112 6.35 7.62 9.47
N ARG A 113 7.57 7.08 9.35
CA ARG A 113 8.79 7.89 9.26
C ARG A 113 8.79 8.78 8.01
N ALA A 114 8.39 8.25 6.85
CA ALA A 114 8.27 9.05 5.63
C ALA A 114 7.27 10.21 5.78
N THR A 115 6.14 9.95 6.44
CA THR A 115 5.13 10.98 6.76
C THR A 115 5.67 12.03 7.72
N GLN A 116 6.32 11.61 8.80
CA GLN A 116 6.92 12.52 9.79
C GLN A 116 8.02 13.39 9.19
N ALA A 117 8.90 12.80 8.37
CA ALA A 117 9.95 13.55 7.67
C ALA A 117 9.35 14.61 6.73
N THR A 118 8.23 14.29 6.06
CA THR A 118 7.51 15.25 5.21
C THR A 118 6.88 16.37 6.03
N TYR A 119 6.29 16.06 7.20
CA TYR A 119 5.71 17.09 8.08
C TYR A 119 6.76 17.98 8.76
N ALA A 120 7.99 17.49 8.95
CA ALA A 120 9.06 18.27 9.56
C ALA A 120 9.41 19.55 8.76
N LEU A 121 9.12 19.59 7.45
CA LEU A 121 9.32 20.78 6.62
C LEU A 121 8.49 22.00 7.08
N ARG A 122 7.49 21.82 7.96
CA ARG A 122 6.60 22.89 8.40
C ARG A 122 7.25 23.95 9.28
N ASP A 123 8.21 23.53 10.09
CA ASP A 123 8.68 24.33 11.21
C ASP A 123 10.00 25.06 10.90
N THR A 124 10.38 25.14 9.61
CA THR A 124 11.63 25.79 9.20
C THR A 124 11.45 27.25 8.81
N SER A 125 12.37 28.09 9.32
CA SER A 125 12.52 29.50 8.98
C SER A 125 13.85 29.78 8.26
N GLU A 126 14.59 28.74 7.86
CA GLU A 126 15.91 28.88 7.23
C GLU A 126 15.98 28.08 5.92
N GLY A 127 16.54 28.71 4.87
CA GLY A 127 16.60 28.10 3.54
C GLY A 127 17.46 26.83 3.48
N ALA A 128 18.62 26.83 4.15
CA ALA A 128 19.49 25.64 4.20
C ALA A 128 18.81 24.48 4.92
N GLU A 129 18.12 24.77 6.03
CA GLU A 129 17.36 23.79 6.80
C GLU A 129 16.18 23.23 5.99
N LEU A 130 15.45 24.08 5.25
CA LEU A 130 14.38 23.65 4.36
C LEU A 130 14.86 22.62 3.33
N GLN A 131 16.02 22.84 2.72
CA GLN A 131 16.58 21.89 1.74
C GLN A 131 17.06 20.59 2.40
N ARG A 132 17.65 20.68 3.60
CA ARG A 132 18.05 19.50 4.38
C ARG A 132 16.84 18.63 4.74
N LEU A 133 15.77 19.25 5.25
CA LEU A 133 14.53 18.56 5.59
C LEU A 133 13.84 17.98 4.36
N ARG A 134 13.83 18.72 3.24
CA ARG A 134 13.34 18.22 1.95
C ARG A 134 14.07 16.95 1.53
N GLN A 135 15.41 16.94 1.63
CA GLN A 135 16.20 15.76 1.28
C GLN A 135 15.90 14.59 2.23
N ALA A 136 15.85 14.84 3.54
CA ALA A 136 15.50 13.82 4.53
C ALA A 136 14.11 13.19 4.27
N ALA A 137 13.13 13.99 3.82
CA ALA A 137 11.83 13.48 3.42
C ALA A 137 11.88 12.61 2.16
N VAL A 138 12.70 12.98 1.16
CA VAL A 138 12.93 12.15 -0.03
C VAL A 138 13.58 10.82 0.35
N ASP A 139 14.61 10.86 1.19
CA ASP A 139 15.33 9.66 1.61
C ASP A 139 14.43 8.72 2.43
N ALA A 140 13.58 9.27 3.30
CA ALA A 140 12.63 8.47 4.08
C ALA A 140 11.56 7.79 3.19
N VAL A 141 11.12 8.44 2.11
CA VAL A 141 10.23 7.82 1.11
C VAL A 141 10.96 6.72 0.34
N ALA A 142 12.21 6.95 -0.07
CA ALA A 142 13.00 5.94 -0.76
C ALA A 142 13.24 4.69 0.11
N GLU A 143 13.47 4.85 1.42
CA GLU A 143 13.58 3.72 2.34
C GLU A 143 12.25 2.97 2.52
N LEU A 144 11.09 3.67 2.47
CA LEU A 144 9.78 3.01 2.43
C LEU A 144 9.62 2.17 1.14
N GLU A 145 9.93 2.74 -0.03
CA GLU A 145 9.84 2.03 -1.32
C GLU A 145 10.78 0.82 -1.36
N LYS A 146 11.99 0.95 -0.83
CA LYS A 146 12.96 -0.13 -0.70
C LYS A 146 12.45 -1.25 0.20
N ALA A 147 11.89 -0.93 1.37
CA ALA A 147 11.32 -1.93 2.25
C ALA A 147 10.11 -2.65 1.61
N ALA A 148 9.26 -1.91 0.90
CA ALA A 148 8.17 -2.50 0.12
C ALA A 148 8.69 -3.43 -0.98
N GLY A 149 9.75 -3.03 -1.68
CA GLY A 149 10.42 -3.88 -2.67
C GLY A 149 10.98 -5.17 -2.05
N GLN A 150 11.65 -5.09 -0.91
CA GLN A 150 12.17 -6.26 -0.20
C GLN A 150 11.07 -7.23 0.21
N LEU A 151 9.95 -6.71 0.73
CA LEU A 151 8.78 -7.51 1.08
C LEU A 151 8.17 -8.19 -0.16
N TRP A 152 8.10 -7.47 -1.29
CA TRP A 152 7.54 -8.00 -2.52
C TRP A 152 8.33 -9.18 -3.10
N HIS A 153 9.64 -9.17 -2.89
CA HIS A 153 10.57 -10.19 -3.39
C HIS A 153 10.89 -11.26 -2.34
N ALA A 154 10.43 -11.10 -1.10
CA ALA A 154 10.57 -12.13 -0.08
C ALA A 154 9.80 -13.37 -0.55
N PRO A 155 10.46 -14.55 -0.63
CA PRO A 155 9.75 -15.78 -0.95
C PRO A 155 8.68 -15.97 0.12
N ALA A 156 7.46 -16.29 -0.30
CA ALA A 156 6.38 -16.65 0.62
C ALA A 156 6.84 -17.88 1.41
N THR A 157 7.37 -17.66 2.61
CA THR A 157 7.72 -18.73 3.52
C THR A 157 6.41 -19.36 3.96
N LEU A 158 6.18 -20.58 3.45
CA LEU A 158 5.05 -21.47 3.69
C LEU A 158 4.85 -21.76 5.18
#